data_AF-A0AA42CTJ1-F1
#
_entry.id   AF-A0AA42CTJ1-F1
#
_cell.length_a   1.000
_cell.length_b   1.000
_cell.length_c   1.000
_cell.angle_alpha   90.00
_cell.angle_beta   90.00
_cell.angle_gamma   90.00
#
_symmetry.space_group_name_H-M   'P 1'
#
loop_
_entity.id
_entity.type
_entity.pdbx_description
1 polymer ?
#
loop_
_entity_poly.entity_id
_entity_poly.type
_entity_poly.pdbx_seq_one_letter_code
_entity_poly.pdbx_strand_id
1 'polypeptide(L)'
;MSLPVTAPLAALPHPLPLCPNARALLFAMRRMGTHGLADARAAHAIFTLFREGFRRPLTLLRALMADLAASAAMPIAIAPCCCARMTTAEAGLLAAIGQVDTTPDKAALLLSDLLGLRRADGVLASVAALAAAFADEGRPIGV
;
A
#
# COMPACT_ATOMS: atom_id res chain seq x y z
N MET A 1 19.07 29.95 -24.61
CA MET A 1 18.71 29.34 -23.31
C MET A 1 17.35 28.69 -23.47
N SER A 2 17.32 27.38 -23.64
CA SER A 2 16.08 26.61 -23.84
C SER A 2 15.36 26.42 -22.50
N LEU A 3 14.06 26.73 -22.47
CA LEU A 3 13.18 26.43 -21.34
C LEU A 3 13.04 24.91 -21.19
N PRO A 4 13.02 24.36 -19.95
CA PRO A 4 12.77 22.95 -19.76
C PRO A 4 11.31 22.65 -20.13
N VAL A 5 11.13 21.68 -21.03
CA VAL A 5 9.83 21.06 -21.31
C VAL A 5 9.29 20.49 -20.01
N THR A 6 8.26 21.13 -19.44
CA THR A 6 7.47 20.50 -18.39
C THR A 6 6.70 19.37 -19.04
N ALA A 7 7.22 18.15 -18.92
CA ALA A 7 6.45 16.97 -19.26
C ALA A 7 5.12 17.06 -18.50
N PRO A 8 3.95 16.89 -19.15
CA PRO A 8 2.70 16.82 -18.43
C PRO A 8 2.87 15.72 -17.39
N LEU A 9 2.57 16.02 -16.12
CA LEU A 9 2.34 15.00 -15.09
C LEU A 9 1.31 14.04 -15.68
N ALA A 10 1.77 12.94 -16.29
CA ALA A 10 0.90 11.95 -16.89
C ALA A 10 -0.05 11.54 -15.78
N ALA A 11 -1.34 11.88 -15.95
CA ALA A 11 -2.30 11.79 -14.87
C ALA A 11 -2.34 10.32 -14.42
N LEU A 12 -1.92 10.06 -13.18
CA LEU A 12 -1.78 8.72 -12.61
C LEU A 12 -2.98 7.83 -12.98
N PRO A 13 -2.80 6.59 -13.45
CA PRO A 13 -3.83 5.88 -14.19
C PRO A 13 -5.11 5.59 -13.40
N HIS A 14 -5.02 5.34 -12.09
CA HIS A 14 -6.15 4.88 -11.30
C HIS A 14 -6.76 5.99 -10.42
N PRO A 15 -8.08 5.99 -10.16
CA PRO A 15 -8.72 6.92 -9.23
C PRO A 15 -8.30 6.62 -7.77
N LEU A 16 -8.55 7.54 -6.85
CA LEU A 16 -8.37 7.30 -5.41
C LEU A 16 -9.38 6.26 -4.89
N PRO A 17 -9.04 5.45 -3.87
CA PRO A 17 -9.98 4.48 -3.30
C PRO A 17 -11.21 5.16 -2.68
N LEU A 18 -12.38 4.61 -2.99
CA LEU A 18 -13.65 5.02 -2.38
C LEU A 18 -13.69 4.63 -0.89
N CYS A 19 -13.19 3.44 -0.56
CA CYS A 19 -13.08 2.97 0.81
C CYS A 19 -12.17 3.89 1.65
N PRO A 20 -12.64 4.43 2.78
CA PRO A 20 -11.84 5.32 3.63
C PRO A 20 -10.65 4.59 4.27
N ASN A 21 -10.79 3.30 4.60
CA ASN A 21 -9.71 2.50 5.19
C ASN A 21 -8.57 2.30 4.17
N ALA A 22 -8.91 1.95 2.93
CA ALA A 22 -7.96 1.83 1.83
C ALA A 22 -7.24 3.16 1.56
N ARG A 23 -7.95 4.29 1.65
CA ARG A 23 -7.38 5.62 1.46
C ARG A 23 -6.39 6.00 2.57
N ALA A 24 -6.72 5.70 3.83
CA ALA A 24 -5.82 5.92 4.96
C ALA A 24 -4.57 5.04 4.87
N LEU A 25 -4.74 3.77 4.46
CA LEU A 25 -3.63 2.85 4.21
C LEU A 25 -2.73 3.36 3.08
N LEU A 26 -3.31 3.76 1.94
CA LEU A 26 -2.57 4.35 0.82
C LEU A 26 -1.76 5.57 1.24
N PHE A 27 -2.36 6.48 2.01
CA PHE A 27 -1.67 7.63 2.55
C PHE A 27 -0.46 7.20 3.39
N ALA A 28 -0.64 6.25 4.31
CA ALA A 28 0.44 5.75 5.17
C ALA A 28 1.57 5.07 4.36
N MET A 29 1.22 4.23 3.37
CA MET A 29 2.21 3.60 2.47
C MET A 29 3.02 4.64 1.69
N ARG A 30 2.35 5.65 1.11
CA ARG A 30 3.03 6.74 0.40
C ARG A 30 4.00 7.50 1.28
N ARG A 31 3.58 7.82 2.50
CA ARG A 31 4.40 8.50 3.50
C ARG A 31 5.61 7.67 3.89
N MET A 32 5.42 6.39 4.22
CA MET A 32 6.50 5.49 4.62
C MET A 32 7.47 5.21 3.47
N GLY A 33 6.98 5.04 2.25
CA GLY A 33 7.84 4.81 1.07
C GLY A 33 8.72 6.01 0.71
N THR A 34 8.33 7.23 1.08
CA THR A 34 9.08 8.47 0.77
C THR A 34 9.89 9.01 1.96
N HIS A 35 9.42 8.82 3.19
CA HIS A 35 10.02 9.41 4.40
C HIS A 35 10.54 8.34 5.39
N GLY A 36 10.43 7.05 5.05
CA GLY A 36 10.86 5.93 5.87
C GLY A 36 9.76 5.33 6.75
N LEU A 37 9.99 4.09 7.19
CA LEU A 37 9.01 3.27 7.94
C LEU A 37 8.58 3.88 9.29
N ALA A 38 9.40 4.76 9.85
CA ALA A 38 9.15 5.46 11.11
C ALA A 38 8.39 6.79 10.94
N ASP A 39 7.89 7.13 9.75
CA ASP A 39 7.20 8.40 9.50
C ASP A 39 6.07 8.68 10.51
N ALA A 40 6.18 9.81 11.20
CA ALA A 40 5.25 10.18 12.26
C ALA A 40 3.84 10.49 11.74
N ARG A 41 3.70 11.03 10.52
CA ARG A 41 2.38 11.34 9.96
C ARG A 41 1.65 10.08 9.51
N ALA A 42 2.37 9.09 8.96
CA ALA A 42 1.83 7.77 8.69
C ALA A 42 1.35 7.10 9.99
N ALA A 43 2.18 7.10 11.05
CA ALA A 43 1.82 6.56 12.35
C ALA A 43 0.58 7.25 12.95
N HIS A 44 0.50 8.58 12.86
CA HIS A 44 -0.64 9.34 13.35
C HIS A 44 -1.93 9.05 12.56
N ALA A 45 -1.84 8.83 11.25
CA ALA A 45 -3.00 8.44 10.44
C ALA A 45 -3.56 7.09 10.88
N ILE A 46 -2.70 6.09 11.09
CA ILE A 46 -3.11 4.76 11.58
C ILE A 46 -3.64 4.86 13.02
N PHE A 47 -3.02 5.65 13.89
CA PHE A 47 -3.53 5.93 15.23
C PHE A 47 -4.93 6.56 15.20
N THR A 48 -5.15 7.52 14.32
CA THR A 48 -6.45 8.20 14.19
C THR A 48 -7.53 7.25 13.69
N LEU A 49 -7.17 6.35 12.77
CA LEU A 49 -8.07 5.35 12.23
C LEU A 49 -8.49 4.30 13.29
N PHE A 50 -7.53 3.72 14.02
CA PHE A 50 -7.77 2.57 14.90
C PHE A 50 -7.89 2.89 16.39
N ARG A 51 -7.50 4.11 16.82
CA ARG A 51 -7.46 4.50 18.23
C ARG A 51 -6.60 3.55 19.05
N GLU A 52 -7.14 2.90 20.07
CA GLU A 52 -6.40 2.02 20.99
C GLU A 52 -5.83 0.79 20.27
N GLY A 53 -6.52 0.27 19.25
CA GLY A 53 -6.12 -0.90 18.46
C GLY A 53 -5.00 -0.66 17.44
N PHE A 54 -4.46 0.57 17.34
CA PHE A 54 -3.55 0.95 16.24
C PHE A 54 -2.21 0.20 16.18
N ARG A 55 -1.74 -0.36 17.30
CA ARG A 55 -0.38 -0.89 17.42
C ARG A 55 -0.14 -2.05 16.46
N ARG A 56 -1.09 -2.99 16.38
CA ARG A 56 -0.97 -4.18 15.54
C ARG A 56 -1.04 -3.82 14.04
N PRO A 57 -2.04 -3.08 13.54
CA PRO A 57 -2.06 -2.61 12.15
C PRO A 57 -0.83 -1.78 11.78
N LEU A 58 -0.35 -0.90 12.66
CA LEU A 58 0.83 -0.08 12.39
C LEU A 58 2.12 -0.91 12.28
N THR A 59 2.27 -1.90 13.16
CA THR A 59 3.45 -2.79 13.14
C THR A 59 3.45 -3.64 11.88
N LEU A 60 2.31 -4.21 11.52
CA LEU A 60 2.17 -5.04 10.33
C LEU A 60 2.30 -4.25 9.03
N LEU A 61 1.82 -3.00 9.01
CA LEU A 61 2.06 -2.10 7.87
C LEU A 61 3.54 -1.83 7.66
N ARG A 62 4.30 -1.59 8.74
CA ARG A 62 5.75 -1.39 8.65
C ARG A 62 6.47 -2.64 8.19
N ALA A 63 6.06 -3.81 8.68
CA ALA A 63 6.59 -5.10 8.24
C ALA A 63 6.31 -5.31 6.74
N LEU A 64 5.07 -5.13 6.28
CA LEU A 64 4.72 -5.20 4.87
C LEU A 64 5.58 -4.26 4.01
N MET A 65 5.72 -2.99 4.41
CA MET A 65 6.54 -2.04 3.67
C MET A 65 8.02 -2.44 3.63
N ALA A 66 8.55 -3.04 4.70
CA ALA A 66 9.90 -3.59 4.72
C ALA A 66 10.04 -4.81 3.80
N ASP A 67 9.09 -5.73 3.82
CA ASP A 67 9.07 -6.93 2.97
C ASP A 67 9.01 -6.56 1.48
N LEU A 68 8.17 -5.57 1.13
CA LEU A 68 8.08 -5.02 -0.22
C LEU A 68 9.43 -4.44 -0.67
N ALA A 69 10.07 -3.62 0.19
CA ALA A 69 11.36 -3.00 -0.12
C ALA A 69 12.49 -4.03 -0.24
N ALA A 70 12.46 -5.10 0.55
CA ALA A 70 13.47 -6.15 0.55
C ALA A 70 13.31 -7.15 -0.61
N SER A 71 12.07 -7.39 -1.05
CA SER A 71 11.77 -8.47 -2.00
C SER A 71 11.59 -8.01 -3.44
N ALA A 72 11.23 -6.75 -3.70
CA ALA A 72 10.91 -6.29 -5.05
C ALA A 72 12.12 -6.41 -6.00
N ALA A 73 11.93 -7.07 -7.13
CA ALA A 73 12.94 -7.18 -8.17
C ALA A 73 13.05 -5.90 -9.02
N MET A 74 12.01 -5.06 -8.98
CA MET A 74 11.90 -3.81 -9.73
C MET A 74 11.44 -2.66 -8.82
N PRO A 75 11.77 -1.40 -9.16
CA PRO A 75 11.30 -0.25 -8.40
C PRO A 75 9.77 -0.17 -8.34
N ILE A 76 9.21 -0.07 -7.14
CA ILE A 76 7.77 0.15 -6.93
C ILE A 76 7.49 1.65 -7.02
N ALA A 77 6.78 2.08 -8.06
CA ALA A 77 6.39 3.48 -8.23
C ALA A 77 5.33 3.89 -7.19
N ILE A 78 5.67 4.85 -6.33
CA ILE A 78 4.81 5.43 -5.30
C ILE A 78 4.53 6.89 -5.64
N ALA A 79 3.26 7.29 -5.61
CA ALA A 79 2.86 8.67 -5.88
C ALA A 79 3.07 9.59 -4.66
N PRO A 80 3.24 10.91 -4.85
CA PRO A 80 3.21 11.87 -3.76
C PRO A 80 1.92 11.78 -2.93
N CYS A 81 2.02 11.99 -1.62
CA CYS A 81 0.88 11.80 -0.70
C CYS A 81 -0.32 12.71 -0.98
N CYS A 82 -0.12 13.84 -1.67
CA CYS A 82 -1.18 14.79 -2.05
C CYS A 82 -1.92 14.43 -3.34
N CYS A 83 -1.52 13.38 -4.07
CA CYS A 83 -2.16 13.01 -5.33
C CYS A 83 -3.52 12.32 -5.13
N ALA A 84 -4.57 12.85 -5.75
CA ALA A 84 -5.92 12.28 -5.74
C ALA A 84 -6.13 11.10 -6.71
N ARG A 85 -5.04 10.45 -7.14
CA ARG A 85 -5.01 9.33 -8.08
C ARG A 85 -3.88 8.38 -7.70
N MET A 86 -3.88 7.14 -8.19
CA MET A 86 -2.94 6.08 -7.83
C MET A 86 -2.10 5.58 -9.00
N THR A 87 -0.87 5.15 -8.70
CA THR A 87 -0.04 4.37 -9.62
C THR A 87 -0.64 2.98 -9.83
N THR A 88 -0.20 2.28 -10.88
CA THR A 88 -0.58 0.88 -11.12
C THR A 88 -0.16 -0.04 -9.98
N ALA A 89 1.04 0.19 -9.41
CA ALA A 89 1.54 -0.60 -8.29
C ALA A 89 0.71 -0.36 -7.02
N GLU A 90 0.35 0.89 -6.71
CA GLU A 90 -0.52 1.21 -5.57
C GLU A 90 -1.89 0.55 -5.69
N ALA A 91 -2.49 0.60 -6.89
CA ALA A 91 -3.78 -0.04 -7.16
C ALA A 91 -3.68 -1.57 -7.04
N GLY A 92 -2.64 -2.18 -7.59
CA GLY A 92 -2.39 -3.62 -7.50
C GLY A 92 -2.17 -4.10 -6.07
N LEU A 93 -1.40 -3.34 -5.28
CA LEU A 93 -1.15 -3.66 -3.87
C LEU A 93 -2.43 -3.57 -3.03
N LEU A 94 -3.22 -2.50 -3.19
CA LEU A 94 -4.52 -2.39 -2.50
C LEU A 94 -5.47 -3.50 -2.93
N ALA A 95 -5.49 -3.84 -4.22
CA ALA A 95 -6.30 -4.94 -4.74
C ALA A 95 -5.91 -6.28 -4.11
N ALA A 96 -4.60 -6.57 -3.98
CA ALA A 96 -4.13 -7.76 -3.29
C ALA A 96 -4.56 -7.78 -1.82
N ILE A 97 -4.37 -6.67 -1.09
CA ILE A 97 -4.75 -6.58 0.33
C ILE A 97 -6.26 -6.74 0.54
N GLY A 98 -7.09 -6.11 -0.29
CA GLY A 98 -8.55 -6.19 -0.16
C GLY A 98 -9.15 -7.54 -0.58
N GLN A 99 -8.40 -8.37 -1.29
CA GLN A 99 -8.87 -9.66 -1.82
C GLN A 99 -8.17 -10.88 -1.23
N VAL A 100 -7.09 -10.72 -0.44
CA VAL A 100 -6.28 -11.84 0.05
C VAL A 100 -7.08 -12.86 0.87
N ASP A 101 -8.06 -12.41 1.65
CA ASP A 101 -8.88 -13.30 2.48
C ASP A 101 -9.91 -14.11 1.67
N THR A 102 -10.34 -13.60 0.51
CA THR A 102 -11.38 -14.22 -0.33
C THR A 102 -10.82 -14.96 -1.53
N THR A 103 -9.72 -14.47 -2.11
CA THR A 103 -9.09 -14.99 -3.32
C THR A 103 -7.56 -14.92 -3.20
N PRO A 104 -6.95 -15.71 -2.29
CA PRO A 104 -5.52 -15.65 -2.00
C PRO A 104 -4.66 -15.96 -3.23
N ASP A 105 -5.08 -16.87 -4.10
CA ASP A 105 -4.36 -17.20 -5.34
C ASP A 105 -4.28 -16.00 -6.29
N LYS A 106 -5.37 -15.23 -6.40
CA LYS A 106 -5.40 -14.01 -7.21
C LYS A 106 -4.50 -12.93 -6.62
N ALA A 107 -4.52 -12.77 -5.30
CA ALA A 107 -3.62 -11.84 -4.61
C ALA A 107 -2.15 -12.23 -4.82
N ALA A 108 -1.81 -13.53 -4.76
CA ALA A 108 -0.47 -14.03 -5.02
C ALA A 108 0.02 -13.71 -6.45
N LEU A 109 -0.86 -13.88 -7.45
CA LEU A 109 -0.55 -13.53 -8.85
C LEU A 109 -0.32 -12.03 -9.02
N LEU A 110 -1.19 -11.19 -8.44
CA LEU A 110 -1.04 -9.73 -8.48
C LEU A 110 0.27 -9.26 -7.84
N LEU A 111 0.64 -9.84 -6.68
CA LEU A 111 1.89 -9.52 -6.00
C LEU A 111 3.11 -10.00 -6.77
N SER A 112 3.03 -11.19 -7.38
CA SER A 112 4.13 -11.74 -8.20
C SER A 112 4.41 -10.85 -9.41
N ASP A 113 3.36 -10.39 -10.10
CA ASP A 113 3.47 -9.46 -11.23
C ASP A 113 4.01 -8.10 -10.79
N LEU A 114 3.44 -7.51 -9.73
CA LEU A 114 3.86 -6.21 -9.21
C LEU A 114 5.34 -6.20 -8.78
N LEU A 115 5.80 -7.25 -8.12
CA LEU A 115 7.15 -7.34 -7.57
C LEU A 115 8.18 -7.89 -8.58
N GLY A 116 7.74 -8.40 -9.73
CA GLY A 116 8.61 -9.09 -10.68
C GLY A 116 9.19 -10.40 -10.13
N LEU A 117 8.43 -11.10 -9.27
CA LEU A 117 8.86 -12.32 -8.60
C LEU A 117 8.10 -13.55 -9.12
N ARG A 118 8.75 -14.71 -9.10
CA ARG A 118 8.09 -15.99 -9.43
C ARG A 118 7.17 -16.49 -8.32
N ARG A 119 7.51 -16.19 -7.06
CA ARG A 119 6.70 -16.50 -5.87
C ARG A 119 6.86 -15.37 -4.88
N ALA A 120 5.73 -14.82 -4.44
CA ALA A 120 5.68 -13.70 -3.51
C ALA A 120 5.25 -14.12 -2.09
N ASP A 121 5.49 -15.39 -1.70
CA ASP A 121 4.92 -16.01 -0.49
C ASP A 121 5.17 -15.21 0.80
N GLY A 122 6.38 -14.66 0.97
CA GLY A 122 6.72 -13.83 2.14
C GLY A 122 5.90 -12.53 2.21
N VAL A 123 5.79 -11.83 1.08
CA VAL A 123 4.98 -10.60 0.99
C VAL A 123 3.49 -10.91 1.08
N LEU A 124 3.04 -12.03 0.50
CA LEU A 124 1.67 -12.49 0.60
C LEU A 124 1.27 -12.74 2.07
N ALA A 125 2.16 -13.31 2.87
CA ALA A 125 1.93 -13.52 4.30
C ALA A 125 1.78 -12.20 5.07
N SER A 126 2.63 -11.19 4.80
CA SER A 126 2.49 -9.88 5.46
C SER A 126 1.28 -9.08 4.95
N VAL A 127 0.90 -9.24 3.68
CA VAL A 127 -0.37 -8.73 3.14
C VAL A 127 -1.57 -9.34 3.86
N ALA A 128 -1.61 -10.66 4.01
CA ALA A 128 -2.68 -11.37 4.71
C ALA A 128 -2.75 -10.95 6.19
N ALA A 129 -1.60 -10.87 6.86
CA ALA A 129 -1.55 -10.44 8.26
C ALA A 129 -2.08 -9.02 8.45
N LEU A 130 -1.74 -8.09 7.56
CA LEU A 130 -2.24 -6.72 7.60
C LEU A 130 -3.75 -6.65 7.32
N ALA A 131 -4.24 -7.38 6.31
CA ALA A 131 -5.66 -7.44 5.98
C ALA A 131 -6.48 -7.96 7.17
N ALA A 132 -6.04 -9.06 7.77
CA ALA A 132 -6.64 -9.62 8.98
C ALA A 132 -6.64 -8.61 10.13
N ALA A 133 -5.54 -7.88 10.35
CA ALA A 133 -5.49 -6.86 11.40
C ALA A 133 -6.46 -5.69 11.18
N PHE A 134 -6.73 -5.33 9.93
CA PHE A 134 -7.76 -4.34 9.59
C PHE A 134 -9.17 -4.92 9.85
N ALA A 135 -9.41 -6.18 9.48
CA ALA A 135 -10.69 -6.85 9.68
C ALA A 135 -11.03 -7.08 11.16
N ASP A 136 -10.06 -7.51 11.96
CA ASP A 136 -10.21 -7.78 13.41
C ASP A 136 -10.64 -6.53 14.19
N GLU A 137 -10.20 -5.35 13.73
CA GLU A 137 -10.58 -4.04 14.30
C GLU A 137 -11.86 -3.46 13.67
N GLY A 138 -12.61 -4.27 12.90
CA GLY A 138 -13.86 -3.88 12.26
C GLY A 138 -13.69 -2.88 11.10
N ARG A 139 -12.50 -2.79 10.51
CA ARG A 139 -12.15 -1.83 9.46
C ARG A 139 -11.57 -2.52 8.22
N PRO A 140 -12.27 -3.47 7.60
CA PRO A 140 -11.77 -4.18 6.44
C PRO A 140 -11.44 -3.22 5.28
N ILE A 141 -10.48 -3.63 4.45
CA ILE A 141 -10.03 -2.87 3.29
C ILE A 141 -10.87 -3.30 2.09
N GLY A 142 -11.82 -2.46 1.70
CA GLY A 142 -12.57 -2.63 0.46
C GLY A 142 -11.84 -1.98 -0.71
N VAL A 143 -11.78 -2.69 -1.83
CA VAL A 143 -11.32 -2.14 -3.13
C VAL A 143 -12.48 -1.93 -4.07
#